data_AF-A0A645G826-F1
#
_entry.id   AF-A0A645G826-F1
#
_cell.length_a   1.000
_cell.length_b   1.000
_cell.length_c   1.000
_cell.angle_alpha   90.00
_cell.angle_beta   90.00
_cell.angle_gamma   90.00
#
_symmetry.space_group_name_H-M   'P 1'
#
loop_
_entity.id
_entity.type
_entity.pdbx_description
1 polymer ?
#
loop_
_entity_poly.entity_id
_entity_poly.type
_entity_poly.pdbx_seq_one_letter_code
_entity_poly.pdbx_strand_id
1 'polypeptide(L)'
;MGFANSAAYTAAKHGVLGLTKAAALEYSARGVRVNAVGPGFIQTPMISGLEQDPATHAALVAAHPMGRLGQPEEIAELVAWLASDRASFVTGAYYPVDGGYLAR
;
A
#
# COMPACT_ATOMS: atom_id res chain seq x y z
N MET A 1 4.15 9.11 -0.22
CA MET A 1 5.56 9.45 0.07
C MET A 1 6.35 9.43 -1.23
N GLY A 2 7.40 10.25 -1.32
CA GLY A 2 8.39 10.15 -2.40
C GLY A 2 9.66 9.45 -1.93
N PHE A 3 10.44 8.93 -2.88
CA PHE A 3 11.78 8.40 -2.63
C PHE A 3 12.77 9.08 -3.56
N ALA A 4 13.91 9.52 -3.00
CA ALA A 4 15.00 10.07 -3.80
C ALA A 4 15.40 9.07 -4.90
N ASN A 5 15.77 9.59 -6.08
CA ASN A 5 16.15 8.80 -7.26
C ASN A 5 15.04 7.88 -7.82
N SER A 6 13.78 8.03 -7.37
CA SER A 6 12.64 7.22 -7.82
C SER A 6 11.49 8.07 -8.35
N ALA A 7 11.78 9.14 -9.10
CA ALA A 7 10.79 10.13 -9.54
C ALA A 7 9.67 9.51 -10.41
N ALA A 8 10.03 8.66 -11.38
CA ALA A 8 9.06 8.01 -12.26
C ALA A 8 8.10 7.08 -11.47
N TYR A 9 8.66 6.28 -10.57
CA TYR A 9 7.86 5.40 -9.69
C TYR A 9 6.95 6.22 -8.77
N THR A 10 7.49 7.28 -8.16
CA THR A 10 6.74 8.18 -7.27
C THR A 10 5.56 8.83 -8.01
N ALA A 11 5.80 9.36 -9.21
CA ALA A 11 4.77 9.97 -10.04
C ALA A 11 3.68 8.94 -10.41
N ALA A 12 4.08 7.77 -10.89
CA ALA A 12 3.15 6.70 -11.25
C ALA A 12 2.26 6.28 -10.06
N LYS A 13 2.84 6.08 -8.87
CA LYS A 13 2.08 5.65 -7.68
C LYS A 13 1.14 6.72 -7.13
N HIS A 14 1.48 8.02 -7.24
CA HIS A 14 0.50 9.08 -6.95
C HIS A 14 -0.61 9.13 -8.02
N GLY A 15 -0.28 8.88 -9.28
CA GLY A 15 -1.24 8.75 -10.37
C GLY A 15 -2.29 7.66 -10.09
N VAL A 16 -1.88 6.51 -9.54
CA VAL A 16 -2.81 5.45 -9.11
C VAL A 16 -3.84 5.99 -8.10
N LEU A 17 -3.44 6.81 -7.13
CA LEU A 17 -4.37 7.37 -6.13
C LEU A 17 -5.40 8.30 -6.76
N GLY A 18 -4.99 9.13 -7.74
CA GLY A 18 -5.91 9.96 -8.51
C GLY A 18 -6.88 9.11 -9.34
N LEU A 19 -6.35 8.10 -10.03
CA LEU A 19 -7.14 7.17 -10.84
C LEU A 19 -8.17 6.40 -10.01
N THR A 20 -7.81 5.93 -8.81
CA THR A 20 -8.73 5.28 -7.88
C THR A 20 -9.95 6.16 -7.57
N LYS A 21 -9.74 7.45 -7.33
CA LYS A 21 -10.84 8.39 -7.05
C LYS A 21 -11.71 8.63 -8.27
N ALA A 22 -11.10 8.86 -9.44
CA ALA A 22 -11.83 9.07 -10.69
C ALA A 22 -12.70 7.84 -11.02
N ALA A 23 -12.11 6.64 -11.01
CA ALA A 23 -12.82 5.40 -11.28
C ALA A 23 -13.91 5.12 -10.22
N ALA A 24 -13.68 5.41 -8.95
CA ALA A 24 -14.72 5.30 -7.93
C ALA A 24 -15.95 6.16 -8.29
N LEU A 25 -15.75 7.43 -8.67
CA LEU A 25 -16.85 8.33 -9.07
C LEU A 25 -17.60 7.81 -10.31
N GLU A 26 -16.87 7.38 -11.33
CA GLU A 26 -17.44 6.93 -12.61
C GLU A 26 -18.21 5.61 -12.52
N TYR A 27 -17.82 4.72 -11.61
CA TYR A 27 -18.33 3.35 -11.58
C TYR A 27 -19.23 3.03 -10.37
N SER A 28 -19.34 3.92 -9.38
CA SER A 28 -20.18 3.67 -8.17
C SER A 28 -21.65 3.42 -8.50
N ALA A 29 -22.25 4.16 -9.45
CA ALA A 29 -23.64 3.95 -9.87
C ALA A 29 -23.88 2.59 -10.55
N ARG A 30 -22.81 1.91 -10.98
CA ARG A 30 -22.82 0.55 -11.55
C ARG A 30 -22.54 -0.53 -10.51
N GLY A 31 -22.49 -0.17 -9.22
CA GLY A 31 -22.22 -1.09 -8.12
C GLY A 31 -20.76 -1.53 -7.99
N VAL A 32 -19.82 -0.89 -8.71
CA VAL A 32 -18.39 -1.23 -8.62
C VAL A 32 -17.70 -0.29 -7.64
N ARG A 33 -16.95 -0.87 -6.71
CA ARG A 33 -16.13 -0.17 -5.71
C ARG A 33 -14.66 -0.19 -6.14
N VAL A 34 -13.96 0.93 -5.98
CA VAL A 34 -12.55 1.06 -6.38
C VAL A 34 -11.78 1.68 -5.23
N ASN A 35 -10.81 0.96 -4.67
CA ASN A 35 -9.97 1.44 -3.57
C ASN A 35 -8.50 1.14 -3.86
N ALA A 36 -7.60 1.85 -3.19
CA ALA A 36 -6.17 1.63 -3.25
C ALA A 36 -5.65 1.11 -1.91
N VAL A 37 -4.81 0.08 -1.95
CA VAL A 37 -4.05 -0.40 -0.80
C VAL A 37 -2.59 0.02 -0.98
N GLY A 38 -2.03 0.62 0.06
CA GLY A 38 -0.64 1.08 0.11
C GLY A 38 0.17 0.28 1.12
N PRO A 39 0.84 -0.80 0.70
CA PRO A 39 1.73 -1.54 1.58
C PRO A 39 2.94 -0.69 2.01
N GLY A 40 3.43 -0.94 3.22
CA GLY A 40 4.80 -0.59 3.63
C GLY A 40 5.84 -1.51 2.95
N PHE A 41 6.97 -1.75 3.61
CA PHE A 41 7.91 -2.77 3.14
C PHE A 41 7.47 -4.14 3.65
N ILE A 42 7.14 -5.03 2.70
CA ILE A 42 6.56 -6.35 2.95
C ILE A 42 7.51 -7.43 2.46
N GLN A 43 7.71 -8.48 3.27
CA GLN A 43 8.55 -9.63 2.96
C GLN A 43 8.04 -10.36 1.72
N THR A 44 8.57 -9.96 0.57
CA THR A 44 8.17 -10.44 -0.76
C THR A 44 9.42 -10.58 -1.63
N PRO A 45 9.37 -11.38 -2.71
CA PRO A 45 10.50 -11.48 -3.64
C PRO A 45 10.98 -10.13 -4.17
N MET A 46 10.09 -9.12 -4.24
CA MET A 46 10.41 -7.76 -4.70
C MET A 46 11.49 -7.08 -3.86
N ILE A 47 11.51 -7.30 -2.53
CA ILE A 47 12.49 -6.68 -1.64
C ILE A 47 13.60 -7.62 -1.19
N SER A 48 13.52 -8.90 -1.55
CA SER A 48 14.49 -9.94 -1.13
C SER A 48 15.96 -9.56 -1.38
N GLY A 49 16.26 -8.84 -2.47
CA GLY A 49 17.62 -8.36 -2.76
C GLY A 49 18.09 -7.22 -1.85
N LEU A 50 17.16 -6.40 -1.34
CA LEU A 50 17.45 -5.34 -0.36
C LEU A 50 17.69 -5.93 1.04
N GLU A 51 17.05 -7.05 1.36
CA GLU A 51 17.18 -7.73 2.64
C GLU A 51 18.54 -8.43 2.82
N GLN A 52 19.26 -8.70 1.73
CA GLN A 52 20.59 -9.35 1.76
C GLN A 52 21.67 -8.45 2.37
N ASP A 53 21.52 -7.13 2.28
CA ASP A 53 22.39 -6.19 2.99
C ASP A 53 21.83 -5.92 4.41
N PRO A 54 22.55 -6.34 5.47
CA PRO A 54 22.07 -6.16 6.84
C PRO A 54 21.78 -4.71 7.22
N ALA A 55 22.54 -3.75 6.68
CA ALA A 55 22.34 -2.33 6.96
C ALA A 55 21.03 -1.82 6.32
N THR A 56 20.80 -2.16 5.06
CA THR A 56 19.55 -1.86 4.36
C THR A 56 18.36 -2.52 5.04
N HIS A 57 18.44 -3.81 5.38
CA HIS A 57 17.37 -4.51 6.11
C HIS A 57 17.04 -3.82 7.44
N ALA A 58 18.04 -3.48 8.25
CA ALA A 58 17.85 -2.77 9.51
C ALA A 58 17.19 -1.39 9.31
N ALA A 59 17.58 -0.66 8.25
CA ALA A 59 16.97 0.62 7.93
C ALA A 59 15.49 0.48 7.51
N LEU A 60 15.14 -0.55 6.71
CA LEU A 60 13.76 -0.84 6.35
C LEU A 60 12.92 -1.20 7.59
N VAL A 61 13.46 -2.02 8.49
CA VAL A 61 12.78 -2.35 9.76
C VAL A 61 12.56 -1.10 10.62
N ALA A 62 13.59 -0.29 10.85
CA ALA A 62 13.52 0.93 11.64
C ALA A 62 12.61 2.00 11.04
N ALA A 63 12.30 1.89 9.75
CA ALA A 63 11.33 2.75 9.10
C ALA A 63 9.89 2.55 9.63
N HIS A 64 9.57 1.36 10.14
CA HIS A 64 8.23 1.03 10.63
C HIS A 64 8.22 1.13 12.16
N PRO A 65 7.35 1.94 12.77
CA PRO A 65 7.18 1.98 14.23
C PRO A 65 6.95 0.61 14.89
N MET A 66 6.34 -0.34 14.18
CA MET A 66 6.18 -1.73 14.65
C MET A 66 7.49 -2.53 14.77
N GLY A 67 8.62 -2.00 14.28
CA GLY A 67 9.93 -2.63 14.43
C GLY A 67 10.09 -3.93 13.64
N ARG A 68 9.34 -4.11 12.55
CA ARG A 68 9.48 -5.23 11.63
C ARG A 68 8.93 -4.89 10.24
N LEU A 69 9.31 -5.70 9.26
CA LEU A 69 8.65 -5.73 7.95
C LEU A 69 7.26 -6.38 8.07
N GLY A 70 6.36 -5.99 7.18
CA GLY A 70 5.05 -6.64 7.07
C GLY A 70 5.13 -7.99 6.36
N GLN A 71 4.10 -8.81 6.54
CA GLN A 71 3.91 -10.08 5.85
C GLN A 71 2.87 -9.95 4.74
N PRO A 72 2.95 -10.72 3.64
CA PRO A 72 1.97 -10.70 2.56
C PRO A 72 0.52 -10.93 3.04
N GLU A 73 0.34 -11.79 4.04
CA GLU A 73 -0.96 -12.14 4.61
C GLU A 73 -1.63 -10.92 5.25
N GLU A 74 -0.87 -10.00 5.84
CA GLU A 74 -1.40 -8.78 6.46
C GLU A 74 -2.01 -7.83 5.41
N ILE A 75 -1.47 -7.84 4.19
CA ILE A 75 -2.05 -7.11 3.05
C ILE A 75 -3.27 -7.85 2.53
N ALA A 76 -3.19 -9.19 2.44
CA ALA A 76 -4.26 -10.03 1.94
C ALA A 76 -5.55 -9.90 2.77
N GLU A 77 -5.44 -9.80 4.10
CA GLU A 77 -6.60 -9.61 4.99
C GLU A 77 -7.40 -8.34 4.67
N LEU A 78 -6.71 -7.20 4.46
CA LEU A 78 -7.38 -5.96 4.06
C LEU A 78 -8.01 -6.11 2.67
N VAL A 79 -7.29 -6.70 1.71
CA VAL A 79 -7.81 -6.91 0.36
C VAL A 79 -9.06 -7.80 0.38
N ALA A 80 -9.05 -8.88 1.17
CA ALA A 80 -10.19 -9.76 1.34
C ALA A 80 -11.39 -9.03 1.97
N TRP A 81 -11.15 -8.17 2.97
CA TRP A 81 -12.21 -7.32 3.52
C TRP A 81 -12.76 -6.33 2.47
N LEU A 82 -11.88 -5.64 1.73
CA LEU A 82 -12.27 -4.72 0.67
C LEU A 82 -13.04 -5.41 -0.45
N ALA A 83 -12.74 -6.66 -0.77
CA ALA A 83 -13.45 -7.46 -1.76
C ALA A 83 -14.81 -8.00 -1.27
N SER A 84 -15.05 -7.99 0.04
CA SER A 84 -16.28 -8.51 0.64
C SER A 84 -17.39 -7.46 0.77
N ASP A 85 -18.62 -7.92 1.05
CA ASP A 85 -19.78 -7.05 1.34
C ASP A 85 -19.64 -6.24 2.64
N ARG A 86 -18.70 -6.62 3.52
CA ARG A 86 -18.38 -5.85 4.74
C ARG A 86 -17.84 -4.46 4.43
N ALA A 87 -17.34 -4.23 3.21
CA ALA A 87 -16.86 -2.95 2.70
C ALA A 87 -17.84 -2.30 1.70
N SER A 88 -19.14 -2.61 1.79
CA SER A 88 -20.16 -2.20 0.80
C SER A 88 -20.29 -0.69 0.59
N PHE A 89 -19.93 0.14 1.58
CA PHE A 89 -19.96 1.60 1.48
C PHE A 89 -18.56 2.24 1.35
N VAL A 90 -17.57 1.44 0.99
CA VAL A 90 -16.16 1.85 0.91
C VAL A 90 -15.70 1.89 -0.56
N THR A 91 -15.48 3.09 -1.08
CA THR A 91 -14.96 3.33 -2.43
C THR A 91 -14.20 4.66 -2.49
N GLY A 92 -13.23 4.76 -3.41
CA GLY A 92 -12.39 5.94 -3.63
C GLY A 92 -11.31 6.19 -2.58
N ALA A 93 -11.13 5.28 -1.63
CA ALA A 93 -10.23 5.47 -0.50
C ALA A 93 -8.83 4.87 -0.72
N TYR A 94 -7.87 5.40 0.03
CA TYR A 94 -6.50 4.89 0.13
C TYR A 94 -6.28 4.33 1.54
N TYR A 95 -5.81 3.09 1.61
CA TYR A 95 -5.57 2.37 2.86
C TYR A 95 -4.10 2.03 3.01
N PRO A 96 -3.34 2.73 3.89
CA PRO A 96 -2.00 2.30 4.24
C PRO A 96 -2.04 1.05 5.12
N VAL A 97 -1.23 0.05 4.77
CA VAL A 97 -0.97 -1.14 5.58
C VAL A 97 0.55 -1.26 5.72
N ASP A 98 1.09 -0.48 6.64
CA ASP A 98 2.49 -0.06 6.59
C ASP A 98 3.17 -0.02 7.96
N GLY A 99 2.60 -0.68 8.97
CA GLY A 99 3.17 -0.71 10.32
C GLY A 99 3.40 0.66 10.96
N GLY A 100 2.68 1.70 10.51
CA GLY A 100 2.81 3.08 10.97
C GLY A 100 3.85 3.91 10.20
N TYR A 101 4.39 3.41 9.09
CA TYR A 101 5.43 4.08 8.30
C TYR A 101 5.06 5.52 7.88
N LEU A 102 3.79 5.77 7.55
CA LEU A 102 3.27 7.09 7.17
C LEU A 102 2.83 7.98 8.34
N ALA A 103 2.76 7.47 9.57
CA ALA A 103 2.29 8.23 10.73
C ALA A 103 3.36 9.17 11.33
N ARG A 104 4.55 9.21 10.72
CA ARG A 104 5.73 9.97 11.15
C ARG A 104 6.15 10.99 10.10
#